data_AF-A0AAE1WK62-F1
#
_entry.id   AF-A0AAE1WK62-F1
#
_cell.length_a   1.000
_cell.length_b   1.000
_cell.length_c   1.000
_cell.angle_alpha   90.00
_cell.angle_beta   90.00
_cell.angle_gamma   90.00
#
_symmetry.space_group_name_H-M   'P 1'
#
loop_
_entity.id
_entity.type
_entity.pdbx_description
1 polymer ?
#
loop_
_entity_poly.entity_id
_entity_poly.type
_entity_poly.pdbx_seq_one_letter_code
_entity_poly.pdbx_strand_id
1 'polypeptide(L)'
;MHSFLVKPSKFYSHIEFFLTGVFALTSIQLLVAGHPTEVEKIDLLILSSQWAGIANIRQGKMEEGLLHLERIAQLEEPEGAKIKAHYYDGLFMLARSNLASSALLNVDRKAEALKYLQMCAAYDPAYNAYFEFLETDSTDFASDLASSRRDF
;
A
#
# COMPACT_ATOMS: atom_id res chain seq x y z
N MET A 1 41.19 2.40 -3.67
CA MET A 1 41.43 1.11 -4.34
C MET A 1 40.13 0.30 -4.23
N HIS A 2 39.39 0.20 -5.33
CA HIS A 2 38.22 -0.64 -5.63
C HIS A 2 37.09 -0.80 -4.58
N SER A 3 35.99 -0.06 -4.76
CA SER A 3 34.66 -0.47 -4.28
C SER A 3 33.96 -1.26 -5.39
N PHE A 4 33.61 -2.51 -5.10
CA PHE A 4 32.82 -3.39 -5.96
C PHE A 4 31.36 -2.93 -5.94
N LEU A 5 30.97 -2.10 -6.91
CA LEU A 5 29.56 -1.88 -7.25
C LEU A 5 29.07 -3.06 -8.09
N VAL A 6 28.45 -4.04 -7.42
CA VAL A 6 27.64 -5.06 -8.08
C VAL A 6 26.39 -4.36 -8.61
N LYS A 7 26.31 -4.17 -9.93
CA LYS A 7 25.12 -3.62 -10.61
C LYS A 7 23.92 -4.54 -10.39
N PRO A 8 22.73 -4.04 -9.99
CA PRO A 8 21.52 -4.86 -10.01
C PRO A 8 21.12 -5.16 -11.46
N SER A 9 20.82 -6.43 -11.74
CA SER A 9 20.48 -6.91 -13.08
C SER A 9 19.06 -6.49 -13.47
N LYS A 10 18.83 -6.25 -14.78
CA LYS A 10 17.52 -5.92 -15.42
C LYS A 10 16.37 -6.92 -15.14
N PHE A 11 16.63 -7.95 -14.35
CA PHE A 11 15.68 -9.00 -13.99
C PHE A 11 14.63 -8.51 -12.97
N TYR A 12 14.99 -7.58 -12.08
CA TYR A 12 14.12 -7.12 -10.99
C TYR A 12 12.93 -6.24 -11.45
N SER A 13 13.12 -5.38 -12.46
CA SER A 13 12.05 -4.53 -12.98
C SER A 13 11.00 -5.31 -13.76
N HIS A 14 11.40 -6.38 -14.45
CA HIS A 14 10.46 -7.25 -15.17
C HIS A 14 9.63 -8.11 -14.21
N ILE A 15 10.18 -8.52 -13.07
CA ILE A 15 9.44 -9.25 -12.03
C ILE A 15 8.39 -8.33 -11.39
N GLU A 16 8.71 -7.08 -11.04
CA GLU A 16 7.70 -6.14 -10.53
C GLU A 16 6.58 -5.87 -11.55
N PHE A 17 6.92 -5.74 -12.84
CA PHE A 17 5.93 -5.53 -13.91
C PHE A 17 5.07 -6.77 -14.17
N PHE A 18 5.66 -7.97 -14.06
CA PHE A 18 4.95 -9.23 -14.20
C PHE A 18 4.06 -9.50 -12.99
N LEU A 19 4.53 -9.21 -11.77
CA LEU A 19 3.74 -9.31 -10.55
C LEU A 19 2.59 -8.30 -10.57
N THR A 20 2.82 -7.04 -10.96
CA THR A 20 1.71 -6.07 -11.13
C THR A 20 0.71 -6.52 -12.19
N GLY A 21 1.16 -7.10 -13.31
CA GLY A 21 0.27 -7.67 -14.32
C GLY A 21 -0.55 -8.87 -13.81
N VAL A 22 0.07 -9.79 -13.09
CA VAL A 22 -0.59 -10.97 -12.50
C VAL A 22 -1.56 -10.55 -11.38
N PHE A 23 -1.15 -9.63 -10.50
CA PHE A 23 -2.01 -9.10 -9.43
C PHE A 23 -3.15 -8.24 -9.98
N ALA A 24 -2.95 -7.50 -11.07
CA ALA A 24 -4.01 -6.78 -11.77
C ALA A 24 -5.01 -7.76 -12.41
N LEU A 25 -4.53 -8.86 -13.02
CA LEU A 25 -5.40 -9.88 -13.60
C LEU A 25 -6.23 -10.62 -12.54
N THR A 26 -5.61 -10.98 -11.41
CA THR A 26 -6.29 -11.66 -10.31
C THR A 26 -7.28 -10.75 -9.60
N SER A 27 -6.95 -9.47 -9.39
CA SER A 27 -7.89 -8.48 -8.84
C SER A 27 -9.08 -8.22 -9.76
N ILE A 28 -8.90 -8.22 -11.09
CA ILE A 28 -10.02 -8.14 -12.05
C ILE A 28 -10.91 -9.40 -11.96
N GLN A 29 -10.32 -10.59 -11.85
CA GLN A 29 -11.10 -11.83 -11.69
C GLN A 29 -11.88 -11.87 -10.37
N LEU A 30 -11.29 -11.38 -9.28
CA LEU A 30 -11.96 -11.22 -7.99
C LEU A 30 -13.04 -10.13 -8.05
N LEU A 31 -12.81 -9.03 -8.78
CA LEU A 31 -13.80 -7.96 -8.99
C LEU A 31 -15.09 -8.48 -9.64
N VAL A 32 -14.95 -9.38 -10.63
CA VAL A 32 -16.09 -9.99 -11.33
C VAL A 32 -16.86 -10.96 -10.41
N ALA A 33 -16.18 -11.58 -9.44
CA ALA A 33 -16.76 -12.58 -8.56
C ALA A 33 -17.56 -12.00 -7.36
N GLY A 34 -17.54 -10.69 -7.13
CA GLY A 34 -18.23 -10.05 -6.00
C GLY A 34 -17.39 -10.06 -4.72
N HIS A 35 -18.02 -10.27 -3.55
CA HIS A 35 -17.31 -10.33 -2.26
C HIS A 35 -16.82 -11.77 -2.01
N PRO A 36 -15.50 -12.03 -2.09
CA PRO A 36 -14.98 -13.36 -1.82
C PRO A 36 -15.19 -13.72 -0.34
N THR A 37 -15.68 -14.93 -0.08
CA THR A 37 -15.91 -15.45 1.29
C THR A 37 -14.84 -16.45 1.74
N GLU A 38 -14.05 -16.97 0.80
CA GLU A 38 -12.94 -17.88 1.12
C GLU A 38 -11.71 -17.09 1.57
N VAL A 39 -11.11 -17.51 2.68
CA VAL A 39 -9.94 -16.85 3.30
C VAL A 39 -8.81 -16.60 2.30
N GLU A 40 -8.48 -17.58 1.46
CA GLU A 40 -7.41 -17.43 0.45
C GLU A 40 -7.76 -16.40 -0.63
N LYS A 41 -9.03 -16.30 -1.02
CA LYS A 41 -9.51 -15.29 -1.98
C LYS A 41 -9.50 -13.89 -1.39
N ILE A 42 -9.80 -13.76 -0.10
CA ILE A 42 -9.70 -12.48 0.63
C ILE A 42 -8.23 -12.08 0.78
N ASP A 43 -7.32 -13.00 1.12
CA ASP A 43 -5.88 -12.75 1.23
C ASP A 43 -5.31 -12.22 -0.10
N LEU A 44 -5.67 -12.89 -1.19
CA LEU A 44 -5.31 -12.46 -2.54
C LEU A 44 -5.91 -11.10 -2.92
N LEU A 45 -7.16 -10.82 -2.52
CA LEU A 45 -7.78 -9.51 -2.76
C LEU A 45 -7.05 -8.39 -2.02
N ILE A 46 -6.68 -8.62 -0.76
CA ILE A 46 -5.92 -7.66 0.05
C ILE A 46 -4.57 -7.38 -0.61
N LEU A 47 -3.78 -8.43 -0.88
CA LEU A 47 -2.45 -8.30 -1.49
C LEU A 47 -2.50 -7.63 -2.87
N SER A 48 -3.44 -8.04 -3.72
CA SER A 48 -3.58 -7.42 -5.05
C SER A 48 -3.99 -5.95 -4.96
N SER A 49 -4.87 -5.59 -4.02
CA SER A 49 -5.29 -4.21 -3.79
C SER A 49 -4.12 -3.34 -3.28
N GLN A 50 -3.29 -3.85 -2.38
CA GLN A 50 -2.07 -3.17 -1.90
C GLN A 50 -1.13 -2.86 -3.07
N TRP A 51 -0.78 -3.88 -3.86
CA TRP A 51 0.19 -3.71 -4.96
C TRP A 51 -0.36 -2.83 -6.07
N ALA A 52 -1.64 -2.94 -6.42
CA ALA A 52 -2.27 -2.05 -7.39
C ALA A 52 -2.30 -0.60 -6.89
N GLY A 53 -2.60 -0.37 -5.61
CA GLY A 53 -2.55 0.95 -4.99
C GLY A 53 -1.17 1.59 -5.06
N ILE A 54 -0.15 0.87 -4.58
CA ILE A 54 1.25 1.33 -4.60
C ILE A 54 1.72 1.61 -6.03
N ALA A 55 1.40 0.73 -6.99
CA ALA A 55 1.83 0.88 -8.38
C ALA A 55 1.24 2.15 -9.02
N ASN A 56 -0.03 2.46 -8.76
CA ASN A 56 -0.67 3.68 -9.25
C ASN A 56 -0.08 4.94 -8.59
N ILE A 57 0.08 4.95 -7.26
CA ILE A 57 0.70 6.07 -6.54
C ILE A 57 2.12 6.35 -7.06
N ARG A 58 2.93 5.30 -7.30
CA ARG A 58 4.29 5.42 -7.88
C ARG A 58 4.30 5.95 -9.33
N GLN A 59 3.16 5.89 -10.02
CA GLN A 59 2.98 6.48 -11.36
C GLN A 59 2.41 7.91 -11.30
N GLY A 60 2.20 8.48 -10.11
CA GLY A 60 1.56 9.78 -9.93
C GLY A 60 0.03 9.75 -10.00
N LYS A 61 -0.56 8.56 -10.06
CA LYS A 61 -2.02 8.33 -10.10
C LYS A 61 -2.54 8.15 -8.67
N MET A 62 -2.55 9.24 -7.91
CA MET A 62 -2.87 9.21 -6.47
C MET A 62 -4.31 8.74 -6.24
N GLU A 63 -5.28 9.28 -6.97
CA GLU A 63 -6.70 8.96 -6.80
C GLU A 63 -6.99 7.49 -7.14
N GLU A 64 -6.47 6.99 -8.26
CA GLU A 64 -6.63 5.57 -8.64
C GLU A 64 -5.94 4.64 -7.65
N GLY A 65 -4.79 5.05 -7.11
CA GLY A 65 -4.09 4.30 -6.08
C GLY A 65 -4.87 4.21 -4.77
N LEU A 66 -5.49 5.32 -4.35
CA LEU A 66 -6.35 5.36 -3.17
C LEU A 66 -7.58 4.46 -3.36
N LEU A 67 -8.22 4.46 -4.53
CA LEU A 67 -9.37 3.59 -4.80
C LEU A 67 -9.06 2.10 -4.59
N HIS A 68 -7.86 1.65 -4.95
CA HIS A 68 -7.43 0.28 -4.68
C HIS A 68 -7.25 0.02 -3.18
N LEU A 69 -6.62 0.95 -2.45
CA LEU A 69 -6.38 0.79 -1.01
C LEU A 69 -7.68 0.90 -0.19
N GLU A 70 -8.60 1.78 -0.57
CA GLU A 70 -9.92 1.94 0.07
C GLU A 70 -10.76 0.66 0.01
N ARG A 71 -10.55 -0.18 -1.01
CA ARG A 71 -11.21 -1.49 -1.08
C ARG A 71 -10.88 -2.38 0.12
N ILE A 72 -9.67 -2.27 0.67
CA ILE A 72 -9.26 -3.06 1.84
C ILE A 72 -10.08 -2.63 3.06
N ALA A 73 -10.29 -1.32 3.23
CA ALA A 73 -11.09 -0.76 4.32
C ALA A 73 -12.59 -1.10 4.24
N GLN A 74 -13.07 -1.55 3.07
CA GLN A 74 -14.45 -2.03 2.89
C GLN A 74 -14.63 -3.50 3.29
N LEU A 75 -13.55 -4.23 3.55
CA LEU A 75 -13.62 -5.62 4.03
C LEU A 75 -13.85 -5.66 5.54
N GLU A 76 -14.62 -6.66 5.97
CA GLU A 76 -14.65 -7.05 7.38
C GLU A 76 -13.25 -7.53 7.80
N GLU A 77 -12.90 -7.31 9.07
CA GLU A 77 -11.63 -7.79 9.62
C GLU A 77 -11.56 -9.32 9.48
N PRO A 78 -10.56 -9.87 8.75
CA PRO A 78 -10.54 -11.29 8.46
C PRO A 78 -10.08 -12.12 9.65
N GLU A 79 -10.58 -13.35 9.74
CA GLU A 79 -10.12 -14.34 10.71
C GLU A 79 -8.80 -15.00 10.27
N GLY A 80 -7.89 -15.21 11.23
CA GLY A 80 -6.59 -15.86 10.99
C GLY A 80 -5.42 -14.88 11.00
N ALA A 81 -4.35 -15.24 11.72
CA ALA A 81 -3.24 -14.33 12.00
C ALA A 81 -2.54 -13.79 10.74
N LYS A 82 -2.34 -14.64 9.72
CA LYS A 82 -1.62 -14.26 8.49
C LYS A 82 -2.40 -13.21 7.69
N ILE A 83 -3.66 -13.49 7.37
CA ILE A 83 -4.50 -12.59 6.57
C ILE A 83 -4.80 -11.29 7.34
N LYS A 84 -4.93 -11.37 8.66
CA LYS A 84 -5.10 -10.21 9.53
C LYS A 84 -3.89 -9.27 9.49
N ALA A 85 -2.67 -9.82 9.48
CA ALA A 85 -1.47 -9.02 9.29
C ALA A 85 -1.49 -8.28 7.94
N HIS A 86 -1.81 -8.98 6.84
CA HIS A 86 -1.93 -8.34 5.53
C HIS A 86 -3.03 -7.28 5.48
N TYR A 87 -4.17 -7.49 6.15
CA TYR A 87 -5.24 -6.51 6.27
C TYR A 87 -4.77 -5.21 6.94
N TYR A 88 -4.13 -5.31 8.11
CA TYR A 88 -3.64 -4.15 8.84
C TYR A 88 -2.46 -3.45 8.15
N ASP A 89 -1.59 -4.18 7.44
CA ASP A 89 -0.59 -3.57 6.55
C ASP A 89 -1.26 -2.74 5.45
N GLY A 90 -2.38 -3.22 4.90
CA GLY A 90 -3.16 -2.49 3.89
C GLY A 90 -3.82 -1.22 4.44
N LEU A 91 -4.41 -1.31 5.63
CA LEU A 91 -4.96 -0.13 6.32
C LEU A 91 -3.88 0.90 6.65
N PHE A 92 -2.68 0.45 7.05
CA PHE A 92 -1.55 1.34 7.28
C PHE A 92 -1.12 2.06 6.00
N MET A 93 -1.03 1.34 4.87
CA MET A 93 -0.72 1.94 3.56
C MET A 93 -1.78 2.97 3.13
N LEU A 94 -3.07 2.68 3.39
CA LEU A 94 -4.17 3.62 3.13
C LEU A 94 -4.05 4.87 4.01
N ALA A 95 -3.85 4.70 5.31
CA ALA A 95 -3.69 5.81 6.26
C ALA A 95 -2.61 6.78 5.79
N ARG A 96 -1.45 6.23 5.44
CA ARG A 96 -0.29 6.98 4.95
C ARG A 96 -0.57 7.70 3.63
N SER A 97 -1.27 7.03 2.71
CA SER A 97 -1.61 7.60 1.40
C SER A 97 -2.65 8.71 1.52
N ASN A 98 -3.63 8.57 2.43
CA ASN A 98 -4.59 9.61 2.77
C ASN A 98 -3.91 10.86 3.35
N LEU A 99 -2.89 10.66 4.20
CA LEU A 99 -2.10 11.78 4.71
C LEU A 99 -1.33 12.49 3.60
N ALA A 100 -0.64 11.73 2.74
CA ALA A 100 0.09 12.29 1.60
C ALA A 100 -0.84 13.04 0.63
N SER A 101 -2.01 12.47 0.32
CA SER A 101 -3.03 13.15 -0.48
C SER A 101 -3.53 14.43 0.19
N SER A 102 -3.70 14.43 1.52
CA SER A 102 -4.14 15.64 2.23
C SER A 102 -3.12 16.76 2.13
N ALA A 103 -1.83 16.43 2.24
CA ALA A 103 -0.75 17.40 2.15
C ALA A 103 -0.49 17.88 0.71
N LEU A 104 -0.50 16.96 -0.27
CA LEU A 104 -0.16 17.27 -1.66
C LEU A 104 -1.32 17.89 -2.45
N LEU A 105 -2.55 17.44 -2.19
CA LEU A 105 -3.74 17.82 -2.95
C LEU A 105 -4.67 18.76 -2.16
N ASN A 106 -4.33 19.09 -0.91
CA ASN A 106 -5.14 19.92 -0.02
C ASN A 106 -6.58 19.38 0.16
N VAL A 107 -6.72 18.05 0.19
CA VAL A 107 -7.99 17.35 0.43
C VAL A 107 -8.07 17.00 1.91
N ASP A 108 -9.24 17.18 2.53
CA ASP A 108 -9.39 16.86 3.96
C ASP A 108 -9.56 15.34 4.20
N ARG A 109 -8.44 14.62 4.27
CA ARG A 109 -8.40 13.17 4.56
C ARG A 109 -7.58 12.82 5.82
N LYS A 110 -7.19 13.81 6.61
CA LYS A 110 -6.41 13.61 7.84
C LYS A 110 -7.18 12.82 8.90
N ALA A 111 -8.48 13.10 9.05
CA ALA A 111 -9.33 12.39 10.01
C ALA A 111 -9.46 10.90 9.65
N GLU A 112 -9.60 10.58 8.36
CA GLU A 112 -9.63 9.19 7.90
C GLU A 112 -8.28 8.50 8.08
N ALA A 113 -7.18 9.18 7.78
CA ALA A 113 -5.84 8.65 8.03
C ALA A 113 -5.64 8.29 9.51
N LEU A 114 -6.03 9.18 10.41
CA LEU A 114 -5.93 8.96 11.85
C LEU A 114 -6.77 7.75 12.30
N LYS A 115 -8.00 7.63 11.79
CA LYS A 115 -8.88 6.48 12.08
C LYS A 115 -8.20 5.15 11.73
N TYR A 116 -7.65 5.03 10.53
CA TYR A 116 -7.00 3.79 10.10
C TYR A 116 -5.73 3.50 10.90
N LEU A 117 -4.95 4.53 11.25
CA LEU A 117 -3.77 4.33 12.08
C LEU A 117 -4.10 3.88 13.51
N GLN A 118 -5.18 4.39 14.09
CA GLN A 118 -5.71 3.92 15.38
C GLN A 118 -6.14 2.46 15.32
N MET A 119 -6.77 2.02 14.22
CA MET A 119 -7.10 0.61 14.02
C MET A 119 -5.84 -0.26 13.98
N CYS A 120 -4.80 0.15 13.24
CA CYS A 120 -3.52 -0.56 13.20
C CYS A 120 -2.86 -0.64 14.59
N ALA A 121 -2.85 0.45 15.37
CA ALA A 121 -2.27 0.46 16.71
C ALA A 121 -3.05 -0.38 17.74
N ALA A 122 -4.36 -0.52 17.56
CA ALA A 122 -5.17 -1.43 18.37
C ALA A 122 -4.84 -2.90 18.08
N TYR A 123 -4.44 -3.23 16.86
CA TYR A 123 -3.98 -4.56 16.46
C TYR A 123 -2.55 -4.85 16.94
N ASP A 124 -1.62 -3.95 16.64
CA ASP A 124 -0.22 -4.05 17.07
C ASP A 124 0.27 -2.66 17.56
N PRO A 125 0.59 -2.51 18.85
CA PRO A 125 1.10 -1.27 19.40
C PRO A 125 2.36 -0.74 18.72
N ALA A 126 3.11 -1.55 17.96
CA ALA A 126 4.25 -1.10 17.16
C ALA A 126 3.87 0.01 16.16
N TYR A 127 2.62 0.03 15.67
CA TYR A 127 2.16 1.08 14.77
C TYR A 127 2.05 2.46 15.44
N ASN A 128 2.10 2.54 16.79
CA ASN A 128 2.09 3.83 17.49
C ASN A 128 3.27 4.73 17.09
N ALA A 129 4.39 4.14 16.67
CA ALA A 129 5.55 4.89 16.17
C ALA A 129 5.23 5.75 14.93
N TYR A 130 4.14 5.44 14.21
CA TYR A 130 3.77 6.16 13.00
C TYR A 130 2.84 7.37 13.23
N PHE A 131 2.37 7.59 14.47
CA PHE A 131 1.59 8.79 14.78
C PHE A 131 2.44 10.05 14.72
N GLU A 132 3.73 9.98 15.05
CA GLU A 132 4.66 11.11 14.94
C GLU A 132 4.84 11.56 13.47
N PHE A 133 4.70 10.63 12.53
CA PHE A 133 4.70 10.94 11.09
C PHE A 133 3.41 11.61 10.59
N LEU A 134 2.34 11.66 11.40
CA LEU A 134 1.15 12.47 11.08
C LEU A 134 1.41 13.97 11.23
N GLU A 135 2.42 14.35 12.04
CA GLU A 135 2.74 15.74 12.37
C GLU A 135 3.91 16.31 11.54
N THR A 136 4.72 15.44 10.92
CA THR A 136 5.97 15.83 10.25
C THR A 136 6.01 15.39 8.79
N ASP A 137 6.51 16.27 7.92
CA ASP A 137 6.25 16.35 6.48
C ASP A 137 6.16 15.04 5.66
N SER A 138 5.05 14.94 4.93
CA SER A 138 4.63 13.87 4.02
C SER A 138 5.52 13.58 2.80
N THR A 139 6.64 14.28 2.64
CA THR A 139 7.47 14.25 1.43
C THR A 139 8.50 13.13 1.42
N ASP A 140 8.92 12.62 2.58
CA ASP A 140 10.17 11.84 2.67
C ASP A 140 10.10 10.46 2.00
N PHE A 141 8.93 9.82 1.98
CA PHE A 141 8.82 8.48 1.40
C PHE A 141 8.46 8.47 -0.09
N ALA A 142 7.76 9.51 -0.58
CA ALA A 142 7.64 9.71 -2.02
C ALA A 142 9.02 10.04 -2.62
N SER A 143 9.86 10.79 -1.87
CA SER A 143 11.25 10.99 -2.24
C SER A 143 12.11 9.74 -2.08
N ASP A 144 11.94 8.90 -1.06
CA ASP A 144 12.70 7.65 -0.91
C ASP A 144 12.38 6.62 -2.00
N LEU A 145 11.12 6.56 -2.43
CA LEU A 145 10.72 5.72 -3.58
C LEU A 145 11.18 6.32 -4.92
N ALA A 146 11.23 7.64 -5.03
CA ALA A 146 11.70 8.33 -6.23
C ALA A 146 13.23 8.46 -6.31
N SER A 147 13.95 8.44 -5.19
CA SER A 147 15.42 8.42 -5.11
C SER A 147 15.95 7.03 -5.46
N SER A 148 15.26 5.97 -5.03
CA SER A 148 15.48 4.60 -5.53
C SER A 148 15.34 4.48 -7.06
N ARG A 149 14.68 5.44 -7.73
CA ARG A 149 14.54 5.51 -9.19
C ARG A 149 15.60 6.37 -9.89
N ARG A 150 16.32 7.23 -9.16
CA ARG A 150 17.32 8.16 -9.70
C ARG A 150 18.75 7.64 -9.63
N ASP A 151 18.97 6.55 -8.90
CA ASP A 151 20.20 5.78 -8.93
C ASP A 151 20.14 4.68 -10.00
N PHE A 152 20.08 5.07 -11.29
CA PHE A 152 20.28 4.19 -12.45
C PHE A 152 21.12 4.86 -13.54
#